data_AF-A0A699X6N5-F1
#
_entry.id   AF-A0A699X6N5-F1
#
_cell.length_a   1.000
_cell.length_b   1.000
_cell.length_c   1.000
_cell.angle_alpha   90.00
_cell.angle_beta   90.00
_cell.angle_gamma   90.00
#
_symmetry.space_group_name_H-M   'P 1'
#
loop_
_entity.id
_entity.type
_entity.pdbx_description
1 polymer ?
#
loop_
_entity_poly.entity_id
_entity_poly.type
_entity_poly.pdbx_seq_one_letter_code
_entity_poly.pdbx_strand_id
1 'polypeptide(L)'
;PELVNALARIKSYHDYGTFTPLQVAAIAALEGDQQCVLDIAEQYRQRRNVLVKGLHELGWMVENPKASMYVWAKIPEAYAHLGSLEFAKKLLLEAKVCV
;
A
#
# COMPACT_ATOMS: atom_id res chain seq x y z
N PRO A 1 -25.97 0.73 -15.14
CA PRO A 1 -25.74 0.01 -16.41
C PRO A 1 -25.01 0.85 -17.48
N GLU A 2 -25.38 2.13 -17.63
CA GLU A 2 -24.79 3.01 -18.66
C GLU A 2 -23.26 3.15 -18.54
N LEU A 3 -22.73 3.38 -17.34
CA LEU A 3 -21.28 3.50 -17.12
C LEU A 3 -20.52 2.19 -17.40
N VAL A 4 -21.11 1.03 -17.08
CA VAL A 4 -20.51 -0.28 -17.37
C VAL A 4 -20.44 -0.51 -18.89
N ASN A 5 -21.51 -0.17 -19.61
CA ASN A 5 -21.55 -0.29 -21.07
C ASN A 5 -20.59 0.70 -21.76
N ALA A 6 -20.45 1.92 -21.21
CA ALA A 6 -19.48 2.89 -21.69
C ALA A 6 -18.04 2.35 -21.54
N LEU A 7 -17.71 1.79 -20.38
CA LEU A 7 -16.41 1.16 -20.13
C LEU A 7 -16.16 -0.03 -21.07
N ALA A 8 -17.16 -0.92 -21.25
CA ALA A 8 -17.05 -2.07 -22.14
C ALA A 8 -16.78 -1.64 -23.59
N ARG A 9 -17.48 -0.60 -24.07
CA ARG A 9 -17.27 -0.04 -25.40
C ARG A 9 -15.85 0.50 -25.56
N ILE A 10 -15.38 1.33 -24.63
CA ILE A 10 -14.01 1.87 -24.66
C ILE A 10 -12.97 0.74 -24.65
N LYS A 11 -13.13 -0.26 -23.77
CA LYS A 11 -12.20 -1.40 -23.69
C LYS A 11 -12.13 -2.21 -24.97
N SER A 12 -13.25 -2.41 -25.67
CA SER A 12 -13.28 -3.16 -26.94
C SER A 12 -12.42 -2.54 -28.06
N TYR A 13 -12.12 -1.24 -27.98
CA TYR A 13 -11.21 -0.56 -28.90
C TYR A 13 -9.74 -0.54 -28.43
N HIS A 14 -9.48 -0.92 -27.18
CA HIS A 14 -8.15 -0.85 -26.57
C HIS A 14 -7.51 -2.23 -26.39
N ASP A 15 -8.30 -3.24 -26.02
CA ASP A 15 -7.85 -4.61 -25.81
C ASP A 15 -8.89 -5.65 -26.25
N TYR A 16 -8.43 -6.88 -26.46
CA TYR A 16 -9.29 -8.03 -26.78
C TYR A 16 -9.85 -8.71 -25.51
N GLY A 17 -9.90 -7.98 -24.40
CA GLY A 17 -10.21 -8.50 -23.07
C GLY A 17 -8.96 -8.77 -22.24
N THR A 18 -9.18 -8.96 -20.94
CA THR A 18 -8.12 -9.34 -20.00
C THR A 18 -7.58 -10.72 -20.36
N PHE A 19 -6.29 -10.93 -20.18
CA PHE A 19 -5.62 -12.21 -20.47
C PHE A 19 -6.36 -13.39 -19.81
N THR A 20 -6.89 -14.33 -20.60
CA THR A 20 -7.80 -15.39 -20.13
C THR A 20 -7.22 -16.23 -18.98
N PRO A 21 -5.94 -16.64 -18.99
CA PRO A 21 -5.34 -17.35 -17.86
C PRO A 21 -5.38 -16.54 -16.55
N LEU A 22 -5.22 -15.21 -16.63
CA LEU A 22 -5.36 -14.34 -15.45
C LEU A 22 -6.81 -14.26 -14.97
N GLN A 23 -7.79 -14.28 -15.88
CA GLN A 23 -9.20 -14.34 -15.50
C GLN A 23 -9.54 -15.64 -14.76
N VAL A 24 -9.02 -16.78 -15.22
CA VAL A 24 -9.20 -18.08 -14.52
C VAL A 24 -8.50 -18.08 -13.16
N ALA A 25 -7.29 -17.52 -13.06
CA ALA A 25 -6.61 -17.35 -11.78
C ALA A 25 -7.40 -16.43 -10.82
N ALA A 26 -8.06 -15.39 -11.33
CA ALA A 26 -8.91 -14.51 -10.55
C ALA A 26 -10.17 -15.23 -10.02
N ILE A 27 -10.77 -16.14 -10.80
CA ILE A 27 -11.88 -16.99 -10.32
C ILE A 27 -11.40 -17.82 -9.12
N ALA A 28 -10.26 -18.52 -9.26
CA ALA A 28 -9.69 -19.31 -8.17
C ALA A 28 -9.38 -18.46 -6.92
N ALA A 29 -8.89 -17.23 -7.12
CA ALA A 29 -8.60 -16.30 -6.03
C ALA A 29 -9.85 -15.75 -5.33
N LEU A 30 -10.97 -15.57 -6.04
CA LEU A 30 -12.22 -15.00 -5.50
C LEU A 30 -13.14 -16.06 -4.86
N GLU A 31 -13.22 -17.25 -5.46
CA GLU A 31 -14.15 -18.30 -5.04
C GLU A 31 -13.50 -19.34 -4.11
N GLY A 32 -12.17 -19.48 -4.16
CA GLY A 32 -11.43 -20.41 -3.33
C GLY A 32 -11.31 -19.98 -1.86
N ASP A 33 -10.60 -20.79 -1.08
CA ASP A 33 -10.32 -20.48 0.33
C ASP A 33 -9.57 -19.13 0.48
N GLN A 34 -10.13 -18.26 1.31
CA GLN A 34 -9.62 -16.92 1.58
C GLN A 34 -8.57 -16.87 2.71
N GLN A 35 -8.16 -18.02 3.26
CA GLN A 35 -7.12 -18.07 4.28
C GLN A 35 -5.83 -17.36 3.85
N CYS A 36 -5.45 -17.46 2.56
CA CYS A 36 -4.28 -16.77 2.03
C CYS A 36 -4.37 -15.24 2.19
N VAL A 37 -5.56 -14.65 2.07
CA VAL A 37 -5.78 -13.21 2.25
C VAL A 37 -5.69 -12.84 3.73
N LEU A 38 -6.23 -13.68 4.62
CA LEU A 38 -6.13 -13.48 6.07
C LEU A 38 -4.67 -13.54 6.54
N ASP A 39 -3.89 -14.48 6.03
CA ASP A 39 -2.46 -14.61 6.34
C ASP A 39 -1.67 -13.38 5.86
N ILE A 40 -1.96 -12.89 4.64
CA ILE A 40 -1.35 -11.67 4.11
C ILE A 40 -1.71 -10.45 4.98
N ALA A 41 -2.98 -10.30 5.36
CA ALA A 41 -3.43 -9.21 6.21
C ALA A 41 -2.75 -9.26 7.59
N GLU A 42 -2.62 -10.45 8.17
CA GLU A 42 -1.92 -10.67 9.44
C GLU A 42 -0.43 -10.33 9.32
N GLN A 43 0.22 -10.73 8.23
CA GLN A 43 1.62 -10.39 7.98
C GLN A 43 1.83 -8.87 7.91
N TYR A 44 0.93 -8.13 7.23
CA TYR A 44 0.98 -6.66 7.22
C TYR A 44 0.72 -6.06 8.60
N ARG A 45 -0.21 -6.63 9.38
CA ARG A 45 -0.47 -6.19 10.76
C ARG A 45 0.77 -6.32 11.64
N GLN A 46 1.49 -7.43 11.54
CA GLN A 46 2.73 -7.66 12.29
C GLN A 46 3.84 -6.70 11.88
N ARG A 47 4.05 -6.52 10.56
CA ARG A 47 5.03 -5.55 10.01
C ARG A 47 4.73 -4.13 10.49
N ARG A 48 3.45 -3.70 10.40
CA ARG A 48 2.99 -2.39 10.89
C ARG A 48 3.30 -2.22 12.37
N ASN A 49 2.98 -3.22 13.19
CA ASN A 49 3.19 -3.13 14.64
C ASN A 49 4.66 -2.91 14.99
N VAL A 50 5.59 -3.62 14.33
CA VAL A 50 7.03 -3.44 14.54
C VAL A 50 7.48 -2.05 14.09
N LEU A 51 7.07 -1.60 12.90
CA LEU A 51 7.46 -0.28 12.37
C LEU A 51 6.95 0.87 13.25
N VAL A 52 5.65 0.87 13.58
CA VAL A 52 5.03 1.93 14.39
C VAL A 52 5.65 1.96 15.79
N LYS A 53 5.80 0.80 16.44
CA LYS A 53 6.42 0.72 17.76
C LYS A 53 7.87 1.22 17.74
N GLY A 54 8.68 0.79 16.77
CA GLY A 54 10.07 1.22 16.65
C GLY A 54 10.20 2.73 16.39
N LEU A 55 9.32 3.31 15.56
CA LEU A 55 9.29 4.76 15.34
C LEU A 55 8.89 5.52 16.61
N HIS A 56 7.92 5.02 17.38
CA HIS A 56 7.52 5.60 18.67
C HIS A 56 8.67 5.57 19.69
N GLU A 57 9.41 4.46 19.77
CA GLU A 57 10.58 4.32 20.65
C GLU A 57 11.70 5.33 20.31
N LEU A 58 11.80 5.75 19.04
CA LEU A 58 12.71 6.80 18.56
C LEU A 58 12.14 8.23 18.76
N GLY A 59 10.95 8.37 19.36
CA GLY A 59 10.27 9.65 19.57
C GLY A 59 9.49 10.17 18.37
N TRP A 60 9.41 9.40 17.27
CA TRP A 60 8.61 9.77 16.10
C TRP A 60 7.20 9.19 16.23
N MET A 61 6.30 9.99 16.80
CA MET A 61 4.92 9.61 17.12
C MET A 61 4.01 9.57 15.88
N VAL A 62 4.19 8.56 15.02
CA VAL A 62 3.36 8.32 13.83
C VAL A 62 1.99 7.75 14.18
N GLU A 63 0.99 7.97 13.32
CA GLU A 63 -0.32 7.35 13.49
C GLU A 63 -0.27 5.84 13.25
N ASN A 64 -1.03 5.06 14.02
CA ASN A 64 -1.16 3.62 13.81
C ASN A 64 -2.29 3.34 12.79
N PRO A 65 -1.98 2.94 11.55
CA PRO A 65 -3.00 2.79 10.51
C PRO A 65 -3.89 1.58 10.77
N LYS A 66 -5.21 1.75 10.55
CA LYS A 66 -6.19 0.67 10.76
C LYS A 66 -6.25 -0.33 9.59
N ALA A 67 -5.87 0.10 8.39
CA ALA A 67 -5.87 -0.69 7.16
C ALA A 67 -4.86 -0.11 6.16
N SER A 68 -4.77 -0.72 4.97
CA SER A 68 -3.75 -0.48 3.94
C SER A 68 -2.35 -0.99 4.33
N MET A 69 -1.37 -0.74 3.47
CA MET A 69 0.03 -1.20 3.62
C MET A 69 0.99 -0.07 4.03
N TYR A 70 0.48 1.12 4.35
CA TYR A 70 1.30 2.31 4.55
C TYR A 70 1.20 2.85 5.98
N VAL A 71 2.33 3.32 6.51
CA VAL A 71 2.36 4.20 7.69
C VAL A 71 2.54 5.62 7.17
N TRP A 72 1.50 6.44 7.29
CA TRP A 72 1.56 7.85 6.90
C TRP A 72 2.19 8.67 8.02
N ALA A 73 3.51 8.89 7.91
CA ALA A 73 4.32 9.51 8.95
C ALA A 73 4.42 11.02 8.74
N LYS A 74 3.70 11.81 9.57
CA LYS A 74 3.91 13.26 9.61
C LYS A 74 5.37 13.56 9.98
N ILE A 75 6.02 14.45 9.23
CA ILE A 75 7.41 14.85 9.47
C ILE A 75 7.53 15.46 10.89
N PRO A 76 8.52 15.05 11.69
CA PRO A 76 8.74 15.64 13.01
C PRO A 76 9.00 17.14 12.92
N GLU A 77 8.54 17.91 13.91
CA GLU A 77 8.61 19.39 13.89
C GLU A 77 10.04 19.91 13.65
N ALA A 78 11.04 19.27 14.23
CA ALA A 78 12.46 19.60 14.06
C ALA A 78 12.93 19.55 12.58
N TYR A 79 12.25 18.78 11.73
CA TYR A 79 12.57 18.61 10.31
C TYR A 79 11.49 19.16 9.39
N ALA A 80 10.38 19.69 9.92
CA ALA A 80 9.23 20.13 9.12
C ALA A 80 9.60 21.23 8.10
N HIS A 81 10.55 22.10 8.44
CA HIS A 81 11.07 23.16 7.57
C HIS A 81 11.74 22.66 6.28
N LEU A 82 12.17 21.38 6.23
CA LEU A 82 12.76 20.79 5.03
C LEU A 82 11.72 20.45 3.95
N GLY A 83 10.44 20.31 4.34
CA GLY A 83 9.43 19.70 3.47
C GLY A 83 9.71 18.20 3.22
N SER A 84 8.79 17.54 2.52
CA SER A 84 8.83 16.07 2.35
C SER A 84 9.99 15.59 1.47
N LEU A 85 10.32 16.29 0.38
CA LEU A 85 11.34 15.85 -0.55
C LEU A 85 12.75 15.84 0.07
N GLU A 86 13.16 16.95 0.71
CA GLU A 86 14.49 17.03 1.32
C GLU A 86 14.60 16.17 2.57
N PHE A 87 13.52 16.01 3.33
CA PHE A 87 13.47 15.06 4.44
C PHE A 87 13.63 13.59 3.97
N ALA A 88 12.96 13.20 2.88
CA ALA A 88 13.11 11.86 2.30
C ALA A 88 14.54 11.60 1.80
N LYS A 89 15.18 12.59 1.16
CA LYS A 89 16.61 12.51 0.77
C LYS A 89 17.52 12.35 2.00
N LYS A 90 17.24 13.09 3.07
CA LYS A 90 17.99 12.97 4.33
C LYS A 90 17.87 11.56 4.92
N LEU A 91 16.66 10.99 4.97
CA LEU A 91 16.44 9.61 5.42
C LEU A 91 17.19 8.58 4.55
N LEU A 92 17.18 8.77 3.22
CA LEU A 92 17.92 7.90 2.31
C LEU A 92 19.44 7.96 2.58
N LEU A 93 20.00 9.15 2.74
CA LEU A 93 21.44 9.35 2.91
C LEU A 93 21.94 8.99 4.31
N GLU A 94 21.19 9.30 5.36
CA GLU A 94 21.64 9.15 6.75
C GLU A 94 21.08 7.90 7.43
N ALA A 95 19.80 7.60 7.24
CA ALA A 95 19.15 6.43 7.85
C ALA A 95 19.16 5.18 6.95
N LYS A 96 19.57 5.31 5.67
CA LYS A 96 19.58 4.24 4.66
C LYS A 96 18.19 3.66 4.39
N VAL A 97 17.15 4.49 4.53
CA VAL A 97 15.75 4.11 4.29
C VAL A 97 15.17 4.98 3.17
N CYS A 98 14.63 4.33 2.13
CA CYS A 98 13.87 4.98 1.08
C CYS A 98 12.39 5.02 1.49
N VAL A 99 11.79 6.21 1.51
CA VAL A 99 10.40 6.46 1.90
C VAL A 99 9.62 7.20 0.83
#